data_AF-A0A364NYC3-F1
#
_entry.id   AF-A0A364NYC3-F1
#
_cell.length_a   1.000
_cell.length_b   1.000
_cell.length_c   1.000
_cell.angle_alpha   90.00
_cell.angle_beta   90.00
_cell.angle_gamma   90.00
#
_symmetry.space_group_name_H-M   'P 1'
#
loop_
_entity.id
_entity.type
_entity.pdbx_description
1 polymer ?
#
loop_
_entity_poly.entity_id
_entity_poly.type
_entity_poly.pdbx_seq_one_letter_code
_entity_poly.pdbx_strand_id
1 'polypeptide(L)'
;MRSTWPFVAGLIFAALVTLFTMPILVGVGFGMMALGNMGHESAGLSGGSSFFIRDENGRYITRLTNTTYNLLSVPMVGEPRPRRLLARMQIRVGEDGEGLASFDAWPMGAPSEFSKTPLYSIRAQAGAASVGEDSMFWAERGGRKTAYSLVDGNRLFDSDMPMAQFTFEPEARRMAALAIADEEFSARGGVAVISYAAPGRVLRRVVLVADDSFRANMLRATISATRLVSYLDEAAGGRVVELPLAAGPVRIPVNPTDMDLARAKLPAGLRLVTIQPWGGR
;
A
#
# COMPACT_ATOMS: atom_id res chain seq x y z
N MET A 1 -57.04 -7.68 70.11
CA MET A 1 -55.78 -8.03 69.42
C MET A 1 -56.14 -8.59 68.05
N ARG A 2 -55.80 -7.88 66.96
CA ARG A 2 -56.11 -8.33 65.59
C ARG A 2 -55.06 -9.35 65.13
N SER A 3 -55.52 -10.48 64.57
CA SER A 3 -54.67 -11.59 64.12
C SER A 3 -53.73 -11.15 63.00
N THR A 4 -52.42 -11.33 63.20
CA THR A 4 -51.34 -11.06 62.23
C THR A 4 -51.18 -12.19 61.20
N TRP A 5 -51.94 -13.27 61.33
CA TRP A 5 -51.87 -14.46 60.49
C TRP A 5 -52.08 -14.25 58.97
N PRO A 6 -53.05 -13.44 58.50
CA PRO A 6 -53.25 -13.26 57.06
C PRO A 6 -52.07 -12.54 56.38
N PHE A 7 -51.33 -11.71 57.13
CA PHE A 7 -50.12 -11.06 56.61
C PHE A 7 -48.98 -12.07 56.42
N VAL A 8 -48.77 -12.96 57.40
CA VAL A 8 -47.75 -14.02 57.32
C VAL A 8 -48.06 -15.01 56.20
N ALA A 9 -49.32 -15.41 56.04
CA ALA A 9 -49.75 -16.29 54.96
C ALA A 9 -49.53 -15.66 53.57
N GLY A 10 -49.81 -14.35 53.42
CA GLY A 10 -49.55 -13.62 52.18
C GLY A 10 -48.06 -13.54 51.83
N LEU A 11 -47.19 -13.36 52.82
CA LEU A 11 -45.74 -13.28 52.63
C LEU A 11 -45.15 -14.63 52.20
N ILE A 12 -45.63 -15.74 52.78
CA ILE A 12 -45.24 -17.10 52.37
C ILE A 12 -45.69 -17.39 50.94
N PHE A 13 -46.92 -17.02 50.57
CA PHE A 13 -47.43 -17.23 49.23
C PHE A 13 -46.66 -16.42 48.18
N ALA A 14 -46.38 -15.14 48.47
CA ALA A 14 -45.56 -14.30 47.61
C ALA A 14 -44.15 -14.89 47.43
N ALA A 15 -43.51 -15.33 48.52
CA ALA A 15 -42.18 -15.95 48.46
C ALA A 15 -42.17 -17.23 47.61
N LEU A 16 -43.19 -18.08 47.74
CA LEU A 16 -43.35 -19.30 46.93
C LEU A 16 -43.55 -18.97 45.45
N VAL A 17 -44.44 -18.03 45.12
CA VAL A 17 -44.67 -17.61 43.74
C VAL A 17 -43.40 -17.03 43.13
N THR A 18 -42.66 -16.18 43.85
CA THR A 18 -41.39 -15.64 43.38
C THR A 18 -40.34 -16.75 43.18
N LEU A 19 -40.23 -17.71 44.10
CA LEU A 19 -39.29 -18.82 44.02
C LEU A 19 -39.52 -19.70 42.78
N PHE A 20 -40.78 -19.94 42.40
CA PHE A 20 -41.13 -20.77 41.24
C PHE A 20 -41.14 -20.02 39.90
N THR A 21 -41.38 -18.70 39.91
CA THR A 21 -41.44 -17.90 38.67
C THR A 21 -40.10 -17.30 38.25
N MET A 22 -39.20 -17.00 39.21
CA MET A 22 -37.85 -16.49 38.95
C MET A 22 -37.02 -17.38 38.00
N PRO A 23 -36.94 -18.71 38.19
CA PRO A 23 -36.13 -19.57 37.33
C PRO A 23 -36.61 -19.57 35.88
N ILE A 24 -37.92 -19.46 35.65
CA ILE A 24 -38.52 -19.41 34.32
C ILE A 24 -38.17 -18.08 33.64
N LEU A 25 -38.30 -16.96 34.35
CA LEU A 25 -37.94 -15.64 33.82
C LEU A 25 -36.44 -15.52 33.52
N VAL A 26 -35.60 -16.07 34.39
CA VAL A 26 -34.15 -16.14 34.19
C VAL A 26 -33.82 -17.03 32.97
N GLY A 27 -34.46 -18.20 32.85
CA GLY A 27 -34.29 -19.10 31.71
C GLY A 27 -34.72 -18.48 30.39
N VAL A 28 -35.85 -17.77 30.36
CA VAL A 28 -36.32 -17.02 29.17
C VAL A 28 -35.37 -15.86 28.85
N GLY A 29 -34.87 -15.14 29.86
CA GLY A 29 -33.87 -14.09 29.67
C GLY A 29 -32.57 -14.60 29.05
N PHE A 30 -32.05 -15.73 29.54
CA PHE A 30 -30.88 -16.39 28.95
C PHE A 30 -31.16 -16.94 27.54
N GLY A 31 -32.36 -17.49 27.31
CA GLY A 31 -32.78 -17.97 25.98
C GLY A 31 -32.86 -16.84 24.94
N MET A 32 -33.44 -15.69 25.32
CA MET A 32 -33.49 -14.50 24.45
C MET A 32 -32.11 -13.89 24.21
N MET A 33 -31.22 -13.89 25.22
CA MET A 33 -29.84 -13.40 25.06
C MET A 33 -29.02 -14.32 24.12
N ALA A 34 -29.21 -15.64 24.24
CA ALA A 34 -28.56 -16.61 23.36
C ALA A 34 -29.08 -16.50 21.91
N LEU A 35 -30.40 -16.34 21.72
CA LEU A 35 -31.01 -16.16 20.40
C LEU A 35 -30.70 -14.79 19.78
N GLY A 36 -30.58 -13.73 20.59
CA GLY A 36 -30.25 -12.38 20.13
C GLY A 36 -28.82 -12.25 19.59
N ASN A 37 -27.88 -13.05 20.12
CA ASN A 37 -26.50 -13.11 19.65
C ASN A 37 -26.28 -14.03 18.43
N MET A 38 -27.31 -14.77 17.99
CA MET A 38 -27.20 -15.70 16.85
C MET A 38 -27.48 -15.05 15.47
N GLY A 39 -27.82 -13.76 15.40
CA GLY A 39 -28.43 -13.17 14.20
C GLY A 39 -27.57 -12.29 13.30
N HIS A 40 -26.49 -11.67 13.79
CA HIS A 40 -25.73 -10.70 12.99
C HIS A 40 -24.23 -10.81 13.26
N GLU A 41 -23.53 -11.57 12.42
CA GLU A 41 -22.08 -11.41 12.29
C GLU A 41 -21.82 -9.98 11.80
N SER A 42 -21.41 -9.11 12.70
CA SER A 42 -20.98 -7.75 12.38
C SER A 42 -19.58 -7.56 12.93
N ALA A 43 -18.70 -6.99 12.12
CA ALA A 43 -17.35 -6.63 12.51
C ALA A 43 -17.25 -5.10 12.45
N GLY A 44 -16.98 -4.48 13.61
CA GLY A 44 -16.71 -3.06 13.70
C GLY A 44 -15.22 -2.78 13.59
N LEU A 45 -14.82 -1.98 12.61
CA LEU A 45 -13.46 -1.47 12.47
C LEU A 45 -13.52 0.05 12.45
N SER A 46 -12.70 0.70 13.28
CA SER A 46 -12.66 2.16 13.40
C SER A 46 -11.30 2.71 12.99
N GLY A 47 -11.33 3.72 12.12
CA GLY A 47 -10.18 4.57 11.81
C GLY A 47 -10.09 5.75 12.77
N GLY A 48 -8.94 6.41 12.80
CA GLY A 48 -8.72 7.56 13.68
C GLY A 48 -7.31 8.11 13.59
N SER A 49 -7.15 9.34 14.06
CA SER A 49 -5.85 9.99 14.24
C SER A 49 -5.61 10.19 15.73
N SER A 50 -4.42 9.82 16.20
CA SER A 50 -3.99 10.04 17.58
C SER A 50 -2.65 10.76 17.59
N PHE A 51 -2.54 11.79 18.42
CA PHE A 51 -1.29 12.48 18.72
C PHE A 51 -0.90 12.21 20.17
N PHE A 52 0.35 11.85 20.40
CA PHE A 52 0.92 11.57 21.70
C PHE A 52 2.15 12.43 21.92
N ILE A 53 2.26 13.01 23.12
CA ILE A 53 3.45 13.76 23.57
C ILE A 53 3.88 13.21 24.94
N ARG A 54 5.17 12.94 25.10
CA ARG A 54 5.76 12.52 26.37
C ARG A 54 7.04 13.32 26.63
N ASP A 55 7.20 13.79 27.85
CA ASP A 55 8.47 14.34 28.32
C ASP A 55 9.36 13.21 28.84
N GLU A 56 10.56 13.09 28.26
CA GLU A 56 11.63 12.22 28.73
C GLU A 56 12.85 13.09 29.06
N ASN A 57 13.01 13.42 30.35
CA ASN A 57 14.14 14.18 30.90
C ASN A 57 14.37 15.56 30.22
N GLY A 58 13.29 16.30 29.94
CA GLY A 58 13.36 17.62 29.31
C GLY A 58 13.34 17.58 27.77
N ARG A 59 13.19 16.39 27.17
CA ARG A 59 12.97 16.22 25.73
C ARG A 59 11.53 15.76 25.48
N TYR A 60 10.80 16.52 24.67
CA TYR A 60 9.43 16.17 24.27
C TYR A 60 9.43 15.20 23.09
N ILE A 61 9.11 13.93 23.33
CA ILE A 61 8.89 12.93 22.29
C ILE A 61 7.45 13.03 21.80
N THR A 62 7.28 13.38 20.53
CA THR A 62 5.98 13.43 19.87
C THR A 62 5.79 12.24 18.94
N ARG A 63 4.55 11.76 18.82
CA ARG A 63 4.16 10.68 17.91
C ARG A 63 2.77 10.92 17.36
N LEU A 64 2.67 10.90 16.04
CA LEU A 64 1.40 10.89 15.33
C LEU A 64 1.11 9.47 14.83
N THR A 65 -0.12 9.00 14.96
CA THR A 65 -0.58 7.76 14.34
C THR A 65 -1.91 8.02 13.64
N ASN A 66 -1.95 7.81 12.33
CA ASN A 66 -3.16 7.89 11.54
C ASN A 66 -3.51 6.51 11.01
N THR A 67 -4.76 6.08 11.21
CA THR A 67 -5.29 4.81 10.71
C THR A 67 -6.53 5.09 9.85
N THR A 68 -6.49 4.65 8.61
CA THR A 68 -7.57 4.81 7.62
C THR A 68 -7.96 3.44 7.07
N TYR A 69 -9.24 3.23 6.82
CA TYR A 69 -9.76 2.04 6.15
C TYR A 69 -10.25 2.41 4.75
N ASN A 70 -9.87 1.62 3.76
CA ASN A 70 -10.24 1.82 2.36
C ASN A 70 -10.88 0.56 1.80
N LEU A 71 -11.95 0.74 1.03
CA LEU A 71 -12.55 -0.32 0.22
C LEU A 71 -11.93 -0.27 -1.16
N LEU A 72 -11.26 -1.35 -1.55
CA LEU A 72 -10.53 -1.42 -2.81
C LEU A 72 -11.11 -2.52 -3.70
N SER A 73 -11.17 -2.25 -5.00
CA SER A 73 -11.48 -3.26 -6.02
C SER A 73 -10.25 -3.46 -6.89
N VAL A 74 -9.53 -4.56 -6.65
CA VAL A 74 -8.23 -4.82 -7.28
C VAL A 74 -8.41 -5.79 -8.45
N PRO A 75 -8.07 -5.41 -9.68
CA PRO A 75 -8.10 -6.33 -10.81
C PRO A 75 -7.01 -7.39 -10.63
N MET A 76 -7.40 -8.66 -10.71
CA MET A 76 -6.50 -9.81 -10.60
C MET A 76 -6.30 -10.42 -11.99
N VAL A 77 -5.07 -10.77 -12.34
CA VAL A 77 -4.80 -11.46 -13.61
C VAL A 77 -5.45 -12.85 -13.58
N GLY A 78 -6.29 -13.15 -14.57
CA GLY A 78 -6.97 -14.44 -14.70
C GLY A 78 -8.29 -14.56 -13.93
N GLU A 79 -8.68 -13.56 -13.13
CA GLU A 79 -10.01 -13.54 -12.50
C GLU A 79 -10.99 -12.69 -13.32
N PRO A 80 -12.22 -13.16 -13.55
CA PRO A 80 -13.22 -12.43 -14.34
C PRO A 80 -13.78 -11.21 -13.61
N ARG A 81 -13.58 -11.10 -12.28
CA ARG A 81 -14.07 -9.99 -11.46
C ARG A 81 -12.94 -9.45 -10.59
N PRO A 82 -12.87 -8.12 -10.38
CA PRO A 82 -11.95 -7.54 -9.41
C PRO A 82 -12.20 -8.10 -8.01
N ARG A 83 -11.12 -8.39 -7.28
CA ARG A 83 -11.18 -8.81 -5.90
C ARG A 83 -11.45 -7.60 -5.01
N ARG A 84 -12.47 -7.70 -4.17
CA ARG A 84 -12.78 -6.68 -3.17
C ARG A 84 -11.92 -6.89 -1.94
N LEU A 85 -11.22 -5.84 -1.53
CA LEU A 85 -10.36 -5.85 -0.35
C LEU A 85 -10.81 -4.76 0.62
N LEU A 86 -10.79 -5.10 1.91
CA LEU A 86 -10.72 -4.08 2.95
C LEU A 86 -9.25 -3.87 3.27
N ALA A 87 -8.78 -2.64 3.11
CA ALA A 87 -7.41 -2.26 3.43
C ALA A 87 -7.37 -1.37 4.66
N ARG A 88 -6.53 -1.72 5.64
CA ARG A 88 -6.16 -0.84 6.74
C ARG A 88 -4.80 -0.24 6.44
N MET A 89 -4.78 1.07 6.22
CA MET A 89 -3.56 1.85 6.10
C MET A 89 -3.28 2.53 7.44
N GLN A 90 -2.08 2.37 7.97
CA GLN A 90 -1.64 3.04 9.19
C GLN A 90 -0.27 3.69 8.98
N ILE A 91 -0.15 4.96 9.30
CA ILE A 91 1.10 5.73 9.26
C ILE A 91 1.43 6.16 10.69
N ARG A 92 2.65 5.87 11.13
CA ARG A 92 3.19 6.33 12.42
C ARG A 92 4.39 7.21 12.15
N VAL A 93 4.37 8.45 12.60
CA VAL A 93 5.47 9.41 12.39
C VAL A 93 5.99 9.88 13.74
N GLY A 94 7.30 9.83 13.93
CA GLY A 94 8.00 10.37 15.10
C GLY A 94 8.50 11.80 14.88
N GLU A 95 9.16 12.35 15.89
CA GLU A 95 9.71 13.72 15.90
C GLU A 95 10.71 13.95 14.75
N ASP A 96 11.53 12.95 14.42
CA ASP A 96 12.61 13.05 13.42
C ASP A 96 12.09 12.98 11.96
N GLY A 97 10.77 12.96 11.74
CA GLY A 97 10.16 12.75 10.42
C GLY A 97 10.30 11.32 9.88
N GLU A 98 11.05 10.47 10.57
CA GLU A 98 11.07 9.03 10.31
C GLU A 98 9.75 8.40 10.78
N GLY A 99 9.20 7.54 9.93
CA GLY A 99 7.91 6.93 10.17
C GLY A 99 7.80 5.53 9.60
N LEU A 100 6.77 4.82 10.05
CA LEU A 100 6.41 3.50 9.56
C LEU A 100 5.02 3.57 8.94
N ALA A 101 4.95 3.31 7.63
CA ALA A 101 3.71 3.03 6.95
C ALA A 101 3.44 1.53 6.98
N SER A 102 2.17 1.19 7.17
CA SER A 102 1.69 -0.17 7.11
C SER A 102 0.39 -0.26 6.36
N PHE A 103 0.23 -1.36 5.64
CA PHE A 103 -0.95 -1.64 4.84
C PHE A 103 -1.30 -3.11 5.02
N ASP A 104 -2.43 -3.37 5.66
CA ASP A 104 -2.94 -4.72 5.88
C ASP A 104 -4.19 -4.92 5.01
N ALA A 105 -4.25 -6.01 4.24
CA ALA A 105 -5.35 -6.28 3.32
C ALA A 105 -6.12 -7.56 3.67
N TRP A 106 -7.44 -7.46 3.80
CA TRP A 106 -8.33 -8.61 3.99
C TRP A 106 -9.23 -8.80 2.77
N PRO A 107 -9.62 -10.04 2.45
CA PRO A 107 -10.69 -10.25 1.49
C PRO A 107 -11.99 -9.67 2.06
N MET A 108 -12.87 -9.23 1.17
CA MET A 108 -14.20 -8.77 1.53
C MET A 108 -15.24 -9.81 1.07
N GLY A 109 -15.27 -10.94 1.77
CA GLY A 109 -16.23 -12.04 1.57
C GLY A 109 -17.23 -12.16 2.72
N ALA A 110 -16.76 -12.14 3.97
CA ALA A 110 -17.61 -12.27 5.16
C ALA A 110 -17.06 -11.47 6.36
N PRO A 111 -17.91 -11.02 7.31
CA PRO A 111 -17.46 -10.31 8.51
C PRO A 111 -16.42 -11.08 9.33
N SER A 112 -16.55 -12.42 9.38
CA SER A 112 -15.59 -13.30 10.06
C SER A 112 -14.19 -13.35 9.41
N GLU A 113 -14.00 -12.78 8.21
CA GLU A 113 -12.67 -12.66 7.59
C GLU A 113 -11.82 -11.57 8.23
N PHE A 114 -12.43 -10.55 8.82
CA PHE A 114 -11.72 -9.42 9.43
C PHE A 114 -11.08 -9.74 10.78
N SER A 115 -11.48 -10.85 11.41
CA SER A 115 -10.82 -11.37 12.61
C SER A 115 -9.63 -12.29 12.29
N LYS A 116 -9.48 -12.70 11.03
CA LYS A 116 -8.37 -13.54 10.57
C LYS A 116 -7.16 -12.69 10.20
N THR A 117 -6.02 -13.37 10.02
CA THR A 117 -4.79 -12.75 9.50
C THR A 117 -5.05 -12.14 8.12
N PRO A 118 -4.49 -10.95 7.82
CA PRO A 118 -4.56 -10.34 6.48
C PRO A 118 -4.02 -11.30 5.40
N LEU A 119 -4.50 -11.14 4.16
CA LEU A 119 -3.93 -11.81 2.98
C LEU A 119 -2.45 -11.49 2.83
N TYR A 120 -2.10 -10.22 3.05
CA TYR A 120 -0.73 -9.75 3.10
C TYR A 120 -0.67 -8.46 3.93
N SER A 121 0.54 -8.17 4.39
CA SER A 121 0.87 -6.95 5.14
C SER A 121 2.12 -6.32 4.57
N ILE A 122 2.05 -5.05 4.21
CA ILE A 122 3.19 -4.24 3.80
C ILE A 122 3.65 -3.44 5.02
N ARG A 123 4.96 -3.41 5.26
CA ARG A 123 5.61 -2.56 6.27
C ARG A 123 6.76 -1.84 5.59
N ALA A 124 6.69 -0.51 5.55
CA ALA A 124 7.65 0.32 4.86
C ALA A 124 8.05 1.52 5.73
N GLN A 125 9.34 1.84 5.77
CA GLN A 125 9.81 3.09 6.36
C GLN A 125 9.33 4.25 5.48
N ALA A 126 8.41 5.07 5.99
CA ALA A 126 7.78 6.16 5.27
C ALA A 126 7.11 7.16 6.22
N GLY A 127 7.24 8.44 5.91
CA GLY A 127 6.56 9.53 6.61
C GLY A 127 5.15 9.81 6.05
N ALA A 128 4.88 9.37 4.82
CA ALA A 128 3.57 9.46 4.19
C ALA A 128 3.25 8.19 3.39
N ALA A 129 1.96 7.89 3.25
CA ALA A 129 1.50 6.79 2.41
C ALA A 129 0.11 7.08 1.84
N SER A 130 -0.17 6.51 0.67
CA SER A 130 -1.46 6.68 -0.01
C SER A 130 -1.76 5.48 -0.91
N VAL A 131 -3.02 5.36 -1.33
CA VAL A 131 -3.41 4.47 -2.42
C VAL A 131 -3.66 5.35 -3.64
N GLY A 132 -2.95 5.07 -4.73
CA GLY A 132 -3.04 5.85 -5.96
C GLY A 132 -4.14 5.36 -6.91
N GLU A 133 -4.54 6.20 -7.84
CA GLU A 133 -5.48 5.86 -8.94
C GLU A 133 -4.90 4.82 -9.92
N ASP A 134 -3.61 4.57 -9.84
CA ASP A 134 -2.88 3.54 -10.56
C ASP A 134 -2.99 2.15 -9.92
N SER A 135 -3.87 2.00 -8.92
CA SER A 135 -4.10 0.74 -8.18
C SER A 135 -2.83 0.22 -7.51
N MET A 136 -2.02 1.14 -6.97
CA MET A 136 -0.83 0.83 -6.20
C MET A 136 -0.89 1.48 -4.82
N PHE A 137 -0.26 0.83 -3.85
CA PHE A 137 0.03 1.44 -2.57
C PHE A 137 1.38 2.16 -2.65
N TRP A 138 1.39 3.42 -2.25
CA TRP A 138 2.54 4.31 -2.29
C TRP A 138 3.03 4.60 -0.88
N ALA A 139 4.31 4.39 -0.63
CA ALA A 139 4.98 4.81 0.61
C ALA A 139 6.08 5.82 0.28
N GLU A 140 6.13 6.94 0.98
CA GLU A 140 7.05 8.04 0.70
C GLU A 140 8.01 8.31 1.87
N ARG A 141 9.31 8.35 1.56
CA ARG A 141 10.39 8.65 2.51
C ARG A 141 11.41 9.58 1.86
N GLY A 142 11.61 10.77 2.44
CA GLY A 142 12.64 11.71 1.97
C GLY A 142 12.49 12.09 0.49
N GLY A 143 11.25 12.23 -0.01
CA GLY A 143 10.94 12.52 -1.41
C GLY A 143 10.94 11.30 -2.34
N ARG A 144 11.53 10.17 -1.94
CA ARG A 144 11.44 8.91 -2.69
C ARG A 144 10.09 8.23 -2.43
N LYS A 145 9.40 7.87 -3.52
CA LYS A 145 8.17 7.08 -3.49
C LYS A 145 8.45 5.63 -3.84
N THR A 146 7.96 4.70 -3.03
CA THR A 146 8.01 3.26 -3.30
C THR A 146 6.61 2.76 -3.60
N ALA A 147 6.45 2.13 -4.76
CA ALA A 147 5.21 1.47 -5.20
C ALA A 147 5.15 0.03 -4.70
N TYR A 148 4.00 -0.37 -4.22
CA TYR A 148 3.66 -1.73 -3.86
C TYR A 148 2.38 -2.17 -4.57
N SER A 149 2.35 -3.45 -4.92
CA SER A 149 1.22 -4.11 -5.53
C SER A 149 0.07 -4.28 -4.54
N LEU A 150 -1.14 -3.93 -4.96
CA LEU A 150 -2.36 -4.22 -4.22
C LEU A 150 -2.88 -5.66 -4.44
N VAL A 151 -2.22 -6.43 -5.30
CA VAL A 151 -2.60 -7.82 -5.59
C VAL A 151 -2.04 -8.77 -4.53
N ASP A 152 -0.77 -8.56 -4.16
CA ASP A 152 0.02 -9.50 -3.36
C ASP A 152 0.91 -8.81 -2.32
N GLY A 153 0.94 -7.48 -2.29
CA GLY A 153 1.78 -6.71 -1.37
C GLY A 153 3.25 -6.59 -1.79
N ASN A 154 3.64 -7.13 -2.95
CA ASN A 154 5.03 -7.10 -3.40
C ASN A 154 5.48 -5.68 -3.76
N ARG A 155 6.73 -5.34 -3.44
CA ARG A 155 7.36 -4.10 -3.88
C ARG A 155 7.52 -4.14 -5.40
N LEU A 156 7.04 -3.10 -6.06
CA LEU A 156 7.08 -2.98 -7.52
C LEU A 156 8.29 -2.16 -7.96
N PHE A 157 8.32 -0.87 -7.61
CA PHE A 157 9.43 0.00 -7.98
C PHE A 157 9.53 1.25 -7.13
N ASP A 158 10.67 1.92 -7.24
CA ASP A 158 10.90 3.23 -6.65
C ASP A 158 10.81 4.32 -7.70
N SER A 159 10.45 5.52 -7.27
CA SER A 159 10.48 6.74 -8.06
C SER A 159 10.95 7.89 -7.17
N ASP A 160 12.06 8.51 -7.56
CA ASP A 160 12.52 9.78 -6.97
C ASP A 160 11.93 10.98 -7.72
N MET A 161 11.55 10.77 -8.98
CA MET A 161 11.03 11.81 -9.87
C MET A 161 9.56 11.56 -10.22
N PRO A 162 8.82 12.58 -10.72
CA PRO A 162 7.50 12.37 -11.29
C PRO A 162 7.52 11.33 -12.41
N MET A 163 6.57 10.39 -12.37
CA MET A 163 6.48 9.31 -13.34
C MET A 163 5.86 9.78 -14.66
N ALA A 164 6.32 9.21 -15.77
CA ALA A 164 5.63 9.35 -17.05
C ALA A 164 4.50 8.31 -17.11
N GLN A 165 3.26 8.76 -17.25
CA GLN A 165 2.09 7.88 -17.42
C GLN A 165 1.49 8.07 -18.81
N PHE A 166 1.09 6.97 -19.45
CA PHE A 166 0.53 6.99 -20.80
C PHE A 166 -0.29 5.73 -21.07
N THR A 167 -1.09 5.75 -22.13
CA THR A 167 -1.97 4.65 -22.51
C THR A 167 -1.69 4.22 -23.94
N PHE A 168 -1.69 2.91 -24.19
CA PHE A 168 -1.76 2.35 -25.54
C PHE A 168 -3.18 1.92 -25.86
N GLU A 169 -3.58 2.01 -27.12
CA GLU A 169 -4.83 1.43 -27.58
C GLU A 169 -4.79 -0.12 -27.45
N PRO A 170 -5.91 -0.78 -27.08
CA PRO A 170 -7.23 -0.18 -26.82
C PRO A 170 -7.40 0.47 -25.44
N GLU A 171 -6.59 0.18 -24.40
CA GLU A 171 -6.69 0.85 -23.07
C GLU A 171 -5.57 0.44 -22.09
N ALA A 172 -4.40 0.06 -22.63
CA ALA A 172 -3.31 -0.45 -21.82
C ALA A 172 -2.52 0.70 -21.15
N ARG A 173 -2.91 1.10 -19.93
CA ARG A 173 -2.19 2.08 -19.10
C ARG A 173 -0.80 1.59 -18.74
N ARG A 174 0.19 2.44 -18.91
CA ARG A 174 1.60 2.18 -18.67
C ARG A 174 2.25 3.34 -17.97
N MET A 175 3.32 3.04 -17.27
CA MET A 175 4.08 4.03 -16.53
C MET A 175 5.57 3.74 -16.58
N ALA A 176 6.35 4.80 -16.62
CA ALA A 176 7.79 4.76 -16.46
C ALA A 176 8.18 5.60 -15.24
N ALA A 177 8.91 4.97 -14.32
CA ALA A 177 9.43 5.59 -13.11
C ALA A 177 10.94 5.67 -13.16
N LEU A 178 11.48 6.68 -12.49
CA LEU A 178 12.92 6.93 -12.41
C LEU A 178 13.32 7.04 -10.95
N ALA A 179 14.25 6.20 -10.53
CA ALA A 179 14.91 6.29 -9.24
C ALA A 179 16.42 6.48 -9.43
N ILE A 180 17.05 7.26 -8.56
CA ILE A 180 18.50 7.35 -8.43
C ILE A 180 19.02 5.98 -8.00
N ALA A 181 20.12 5.54 -8.62
CA ALA A 181 20.71 4.25 -8.31
C ALA A 181 21.13 4.16 -6.83
N ASP A 182 20.67 3.11 -6.15
CA ASP A 182 21.09 2.76 -4.79
C ASP A 182 22.58 2.42 -4.72
N GLU A 183 23.11 2.32 -3.50
CA GLU A 183 24.52 2.03 -3.24
C GLU A 183 25.01 0.77 -4.00
N GLU A 184 24.20 -0.29 -4.02
CA GLU A 184 24.49 -1.54 -4.73
C GLU A 184 24.79 -1.33 -6.22
N PHE A 185 24.01 -0.48 -6.89
CA PHE A 185 24.16 -0.21 -8.32
C PHE A 185 25.21 0.87 -8.57
N SER A 186 25.25 1.89 -7.71
CA SER A 186 26.17 3.01 -7.88
C SER A 186 27.63 2.64 -7.71
N ALA A 187 27.94 1.65 -6.85
CA ALA A 187 29.27 1.05 -6.74
C ALA A 187 29.77 0.43 -8.07
N ARG A 188 28.86 0.14 -9.00
CA ARG A 188 29.14 -0.46 -10.32
C ARG A 188 28.92 0.52 -11.48
N GLY A 189 28.96 1.83 -11.20
CA GLY A 189 28.73 2.89 -12.20
C GLY A 189 27.25 3.15 -12.52
N GLY A 190 26.32 2.59 -11.73
CA GLY A 190 24.89 2.82 -11.86
C GLY A 190 24.53 4.28 -11.54
N VAL A 191 23.77 4.88 -12.45
CA VAL A 191 23.28 6.25 -12.36
C VAL A 191 21.84 6.27 -11.88
N ALA A 192 20.99 5.49 -12.53
CA ALA A 192 19.55 5.49 -12.27
C ALA A 192 18.92 4.15 -12.61
N VAL A 193 17.81 3.85 -11.96
CA VAL A 193 16.93 2.73 -12.29
C VAL A 193 15.69 3.27 -13.01
N ILE A 194 15.47 2.80 -14.23
CA ILE A 194 14.25 3.07 -14.99
C ILE A 194 13.38 1.83 -14.86
N SER A 195 12.17 2.02 -14.33
CA SER A 195 11.19 0.95 -14.16
C SER A 195 10.01 1.20 -15.08
N TYR A 196 9.68 0.21 -15.91
CA TYR A 196 8.51 0.20 -16.78
C TYR A 196 7.47 -0.77 -16.25
N ALA A 197 6.27 -0.27 -16.03
CA ALA A 197 5.23 -0.99 -15.32
C ALA A 197 3.84 -0.80 -15.94
N ALA A 198 2.97 -1.74 -15.61
CA ALA A 198 1.53 -1.63 -15.75
C ALA A 198 0.91 -1.54 -14.33
N PRO A 199 -0.37 -1.15 -14.21
CA PRO A 199 -1.06 -1.21 -12.91
C PRO A 199 -0.86 -2.57 -12.23
N GLY A 200 -0.32 -2.54 -11.01
CA GLY A 200 -0.09 -3.73 -10.18
C GLY A 200 1.08 -4.64 -10.59
N ARG A 201 1.84 -4.37 -11.66
CA ARG A 201 3.00 -5.21 -12.04
C ARG A 201 4.12 -4.48 -12.75
N VAL A 202 5.35 -4.94 -12.53
CA VAL A 202 6.53 -4.50 -13.27
C VAL A 202 6.67 -5.31 -14.55
N LEU A 203 6.90 -4.63 -15.67
CA LEU A 203 7.16 -5.26 -16.97
C LEU A 203 8.67 -5.38 -17.22
N ARG A 204 9.41 -4.30 -16.96
CA ARG A 204 10.87 -4.27 -17.17
C ARG A 204 11.52 -3.31 -16.19
N ARG A 205 12.73 -3.65 -15.75
CA ARG A 205 13.61 -2.74 -15.00
C ARG A 205 15.00 -2.74 -15.63
N VAL A 206 15.56 -1.56 -15.74
CA VAL A 206 16.92 -1.36 -16.24
C VAL A 206 17.67 -0.36 -15.39
N VAL A 207 18.97 -0.59 -15.24
CA VAL A 207 19.90 0.37 -14.66
C VAL A 207 20.61 1.07 -15.80
N LEU A 208 20.57 2.40 -15.79
CA LEU A 208 21.45 3.23 -16.60
C LEU A 208 22.83 3.22 -15.95
N VAL A 209 23.82 2.73 -16.67
CA VAL A 209 25.21 2.62 -16.20
C VAL A 209 26.09 3.51 -17.08
N ALA A 210 27.00 4.26 -16.45
CA ALA A 210 28.06 4.95 -17.15
C ALA A 210 29.36 4.15 -17.04
N ASP A 211 30.14 4.13 -18.12
CA ASP A 211 31.40 3.38 -18.15
C ASP A 211 32.49 4.03 -17.30
N ASP A 212 32.39 5.34 -17.08
CA ASP A 212 33.30 6.12 -16.23
C ASP A 212 32.61 6.57 -14.92
N SER A 213 33.32 6.38 -13.82
CA SER A 213 32.87 6.72 -12.47
C SER A 213 32.66 8.22 -12.25
N PHE A 214 33.51 9.08 -12.82
CA PHE A 214 33.38 10.52 -12.67
C PHE A 214 32.12 11.01 -13.38
N ARG A 215 31.88 10.54 -14.60
CA ARG A 215 30.65 10.77 -15.34
C ARG A 215 29.42 10.19 -14.64
N ALA A 216 29.51 9.00 -14.05
CA ALA A 216 28.41 8.42 -13.27
C ALA A 216 28.01 9.34 -12.11
N ASN A 217 28.99 9.89 -11.39
CA ASN A 217 28.76 10.81 -10.28
C ASN A 217 28.14 12.13 -10.74
N MET A 218 28.66 12.72 -11.82
CA MET A 218 28.08 13.93 -12.40
C MET A 218 26.62 13.74 -12.83
N LEU A 219 26.30 12.63 -13.49
CA LEU A 219 24.95 12.33 -13.93
C LEU A 219 24.01 12.12 -12.74
N ARG A 220 24.44 11.39 -11.69
CA ARG A 220 23.64 11.23 -10.46
C ARG A 220 23.35 12.55 -9.76
N ALA A 221 24.32 13.46 -9.74
CA ALA A 221 24.14 14.78 -9.13
C ALA A 221 23.14 15.66 -9.89
N THR A 222 22.97 15.43 -11.20
CA THR A 222 22.12 16.25 -12.07
C THR A 222 20.78 15.61 -12.42
N ILE A 223 20.62 14.30 -12.20
CA ILE A 223 19.41 13.58 -12.59
C ILE A 223 18.17 14.02 -11.83
N SER A 224 18.33 14.54 -10.61
CA SER A 224 17.22 15.09 -9.81
C SER A 224 16.57 16.33 -10.43
N ALA A 225 17.26 17.00 -11.35
CA ALA A 225 16.71 18.11 -12.14
C ALA A 225 16.04 17.65 -13.44
N THR A 226 16.00 16.34 -13.71
CA THR A 226 15.45 15.77 -14.94
C THR A 226 14.14 15.03 -14.67
N ARG A 227 13.31 14.88 -15.71
CA ARG A 227 12.06 14.13 -15.64
C ARG A 227 11.92 13.20 -16.84
N LEU A 228 11.32 12.04 -16.63
CA LEU A 228 10.94 11.18 -17.75
C LEU A 228 9.83 11.82 -18.56
N VAL A 229 9.92 11.71 -19.88
CA VAL A 229 8.89 12.16 -20.82
C VAL A 229 8.53 11.00 -21.73
N SER A 230 7.28 10.92 -22.18
CA SER A 230 6.85 9.97 -23.19
C SER A 230 6.12 10.66 -24.34
N TYR A 231 6.40 10.22 -25.56
CA TYR A 231 5.78 10.72 -26.80
C TYR A 231 5.76 9.62 -27.87
N LEU A 232 5.03 9.87 -28.96
CA LEU A 232 4.97 9.00 -30.13
C LEU A 232 6.08 9.38 -31.12
N ASP A 233 6.83 8.39 -31.60
CA ASP A 233 7.89 8.51 -32.60
C ASP A 233 7.76 7.34 -33.59
N GLU A 234 7.19 7.62 -34.76
CA GLU A 234 6.98 6.61 -35.81
C GLU A 234 8.30 6.03 -36.32
N ALA A 235 9.37 6.82 -36.38
CA ALA A 235 10.69 6.35 -36.81
C ALA A 235 11.32 5.40 -35.77
N ALA A 236 10.97 5.53 -34.50
CA ALA A 236 11.33 4.59 -33.44
C ALA A 236 10.36 3.38 -33.36
N GLY A 237 9.36 3.30 -34.24
CA GLY A 237 8.37 2.23 -34.28
C GLY A 237 7.33 2.31 -33.17
N GLY A 238 6.98 3.53 -32.72
CA GLY A 238 5.87 3.75 -31.80
C GLY A 238 6.21 4.68 -30.64
N ARG A 239 5.80 4.31 -29.42
CA ARG A 239 5.98 5.18 -28.26
C ARG A 239 7.41 5.10 -27.72
N VAL A 240 7.95 6.22 -27.28
CA VAL A 240 9.29 6.32 -26.69
C VAL A 240 9.18 6.88 -25.27
N VAL A 241 9.99 6.35 -24.37
CA VAL A 241 10.30 6.94 -23.06
C VAL A 241 11.68 7.60 -23.17
N GLU A 242 11.73 8.89 -22.89
CA GLU A 242 12.95 9.68 -22.96
C GLU A 242 13.35 10.21 -21.58
N LEU A 243 14.63 10.05 -21.26
CA LEU A 243 15.29 10.70 -20.14
C LEU A 243 16.25 11.77 -20.72
N PRO A 244 15.89 13.06 -20.63
CA PRO A 244 16.77 14.14 -21.07
C PRO A 244 17.95 14.28 -20.10
N LEU A 245 19.17 14.07 -20.58
CA LEU A 245 20.40 14.28 -19.82
C LEU A 245 21.26 15.34 -20.49
N ALA A 246 22.12 16.01 -19.71
CA ALA A 246 23.08 16.99 -20.23
C ALA A 246 24.03 16.39 -21.28
N ALA A 247 24.35 15.10 -21.18
CA ALA A 247 25.21 14.38 -22.14
C ALA A 247 24.48 13.93 -23.41
N GLY A 248 23.19 14.25 -23.56
CA GLY A 248 22.30 13.76 -24.62
C GLY A 248 21.19 12.87 -24.06
N PRO A 249 20.03 12.77 -24.75
CA PRO A 249 18.88 12.04 -24.24
C PRO A 249 19.09 10.52 -24.31
N VAL A 250 18.61 9.80 -23.29
CA VAL A 250 18.42 8.34 -23.34
C VAL A 250 17.01 8.08 -23.83
N ARG A 251 16.86 7.49 -25.01
CA ARG A 251 15.58 7.25 -25.68
C ARG A 251 15.34 5.75 -25.77
N ILE A 252 14.28 5.26 -25.14
CA ILE A 252 13.94 3.84 -25.11
C ILE A 252 12.56 3.64 -25.73
N PRO A 253 12.46 2.99 -26.90
CA PRO A 253 11.17 2.59 -27.45
C PRO A 253 10.45 1.63 -26.52
N VAL A 254 9.15 1.78 -26.40
CA VAL A 254 8.30 0.98 -25.52
C VAL A 254 7.07 0.50 -26.27
N ASN A 255 6.62 -0.70 -25.93
CA ASN A 255 5.39 -1.29 -26.42
C ASN A 255 4.53 -1.72 -25.23
N PRO A 256 3.28 -2.19 -25.43
CA PRO A 256 2.43 -2.56 -24.31
C PRO A 256 2.99 -3.65 -23.39
N THR A 257 3.93 -4.48 -23.83
CA THR A 257 4.44 -5.61 -23.03
C THR A 257 5.83 -5.41 -22.48
N ASP A 258 6.65 -4.53 -23.08
CA ASP A 258 8.07 -4.42 -22.77
C ASP A 258 8.71 -3.06 -23.16
N MET A 259 9.91 -2.82 -22.63
CA MET A 259 10.86 -1.82 -23.13
C MET A 259 11.83 -2.46 -24.12
N ASP A 260 11.95 -1.88 -25.31
CA ASP A 260 12.85 -2.38 -26.35
C ASP A 260 14.27 -1.80 -26.15
N LEU A 261 15.09 -2.55 -25.43
CA LEU A 261 16.47 -2.15 -25.13
C LEU A 261 17.39 -2.27 -26.34
N ALA A 262 17.05 -3.13 -27.31
CA ALA A 262 17.87 -3.33 -28.51
C ALA A 262 17.80 -2.11 -29.44
N ARG A 263 16.66 -1.42 -29.46
CA ARG A 263 16.46 -0.18 -30.23
C ARG A 263 16.64 1.09 -29.40
N ALA A 264 17.11 0.97 -28.16
CA ALA A 264 17.39 2.13 -27.31
C ALA A 264 18.56 2.95 -27.89
N LYS A 265 18.41 4.28 -27.89
CA LYS A 265 19.46 5.23 -28.28
C LYS A 265 20.01 5.90 -27.04
N LEU A 266 21.31 5.77 -26.82
CA LEU A 266 22.01 6.30 -25.66
C LEU A 266 23.19 7.17 -26.09
N PRO A 267 23.54 8.20 -25.30
CA PRO A 267 24.83 8.87 -25.43
C PRO A 267 26.00 7.89 -25.34
N ALA A 268 27.08 8.18 -26.06
CA ALA A 268 28.31 7.39 -25.99
C ALA A 268 28.79 7.24 -24.54
N GLY A 269 29.27 6.06 -24.14
CA GLY A 269 29.74 5.78 -22.78
C GLY A 269 28.64 5.51 -21.75
N LEU A 270 27.39 5.35 -22.19
CA LEU A 270 26.26 4.91 -21.37
C LEU A 270 25.68 3.61 -21.92
N ARG A 271 25.20 2.75 -21.00
CA ARG A 271 24.54 1.49 -21.35
C ARG A 271 23.37 1.19 -20.41
N LEU A 272 22.43 0.37 -20.88
CA LEU A 272 21.32 -0.14 -20.08
C LEU A 272 21.60 -1.58 -19.69
N VAL A 273 21.46 -1.89 -18.41
CA VAL A 273 21.61 -3.25 -17.87
C VAL A 273 20.28 -3.69 -17.28
N THR A 274 19.73 -4.80 -17.76
CA THR A 274 18.50 -5.37 -17.21
C THR A 274 18.74 -5.89 -15.79
N ILE A 275 17.79 -5.61 -14.89
CA ILE A 275 17.79 -6.13 -13.53
C ILE A 275 16.48 -6.84 -13.23
N GLN A 276 16.52 -7.78 -12.29
CA GLN A 276 15.34 -8.54 -11.91
C GLN A 276 14.32 -7.65 -11.19
N PRO A 277 13.01 -7.86 -11.40
CA PRO A 277 11.98 -7.29 -10.54
C PRO A 277 12.19 -7.69 -9.08
N TRP A 278 11.83 -6.82 -8.14
CA TRP A 278 11.78 -7.22 -6.74
C TRP A 278 10.72 -8.32 -6.57
N GLY A 279 11.05 -9.38 -5.83
CA GLY A 279 10.14 -10.51 -5.60
C GLY A 279 10.07 -11.55 -6.73
N GLY A 280 10.87 -11.41 -7.80
CA GLY A 280 11.04 -12.48 -8.79
C GLY A 280 11.92 -13.61 -8.27
N ARG A 281 11.32 -14.78 -8.05
CA ARG A 281 12.01 -16.06 -8.20
C ARG A 281 11.84 -16.54 -9.64
#